data_AF-A0A073B2W3-F1
#
_entry.id   AF-A0A073B2W3-F1
#
_cell.length_a   1.000
_cell.length_b   1.000
_cell.length_c   1.000
_cell.angle_alpha   90.00
_cell.angle_beta   90.00
_cell.angle_gamma   90.00
#
_symmetry.space_group_name_H-M   'P 1'
#
loop_
_entity.id
_entity.type
_entity.pdbx_description
1 polymer ?
#
loop_
_entity_poly.entity_id
_entity_poly.type
_entity_poly.pdbx_seq_one_letter_code
_entity_poly.pdbx_strand_id
1 'polypeptide(L)'
;IPMERAFAGPKALRERLGGFDAHRIAEVDPDKFAAVCAEPPAVHRFPGSMAKRIQALCQHLVEHYDGRAELLWADGSGKEVLKRLKALPGFGDQKARIFLALLGKQWGVQPEGWREAAGAYGQPEVRMSIADVVDRQTLQEVREWKKQQKAAAKKEQ
;
A
#
# COMPACT_ATOMS: atom_id res chain seq x y z
N ILE A 1 -6.67 5.10 -10.70
CA ILE A 1 -8.00 4.93 -10.07
C ILE A 1 -8.10 5.90 -8.90
N PRO A 2 -9.29 6.40 -8.51
CA PRO A 2 -9.46 7.13 -7.26
C PRO A 2 -9.00 6.27 -6.08
N MET A 3 -8.54 6.93 -5.02
CA MET A 3 -8.02 6.28 -3.81
C MET A 3 -9.10 5.42 -3.14
N GLU A 4 -10.31 5.95 -3.06
CA GLU A 4 -11.48 5.29 -2.48
C GLU A 4 -11.79 3.96 -3.18
N ARG A 5 -11.63 3.92 -4.51
CA ARG A 5 -11.77 2.69 -5.28
C ARG A 5 -10.68 1.67 -4.96
N ALA A 6 -9.46 2.12 -4.67
CA ALA A 6 -8.37 1.22 -4.29
C ALA A 6 -8.65 0.53 -2.95
N PHE A 7 -9.26 1.24 -1.98
CA PHE A 7 -9.63 0.68 -0.68
C PHE A 7 -10.81 -0.31 -0.74
N ALA A 8 -11.64 -0.26 -1.78
CA ALA A 8 -12.69 -1.26 -1.99
C ALA A 8 -12.15 -2.64 -2.46
N GLY A 9 -10.93 -2.68 -3.03
CA GLY A 9 -10.34 -3.88 -3.62
C GLY A 9 -10.22 -5.08 -2.67
N PRO A 10 -9.61 -4.92 -1.48
CA PRO A 10 -9.50 -6.01 -0.51
C PRO A 10 -10.85 -6.59 -0.07
N LYS A 11 -11.87 -5.74 0.12
CA LYS A 11 -13.24 -6.18 0.44
C LYS A 11 -13.82 -7.05 -0.68
N ALA A 12 -13.70 -6.59 -1.93
CA ALA A 12 -14.18 -7.35 -3.09
C ALA A 12 -13.50 -8.72 -3.20
N LEU A 13 -12.19 -8.79 -3.00
CA LEU A 13 -11.47 -10.07 -2.99
C LEU A 13 -11.93 -10.98 -1.86
N ARG A 14 -12.11 -10.43 -0.66
CA ARG A 14 -12.62 -11.19 0.49
C ARG A 14 -13.97 -11.82 0.21
N GLU A 15 -14.89 -11.06 -0.37
CA GLU A 15 -16.24 -11.54 -0.71
C GLU A 15 -16.21 -12.63 -1.78
N ARG A 16 -15.41 -12.46 -2.84
CA ARG A 16 -15.32 -13.42 -3.96
C ARG A 16 -14.60 -14.71 -3.60
N LEU A 17 -13.60 -14.62 -2.74
CA LEU A 17 -12.84 -15.78 -2.29
C LEU A 17 -13.49 -16.43 -1.04
N GLY A 18 -14.43 -15.77 -0.37
CA GLY A 18 -14.97 -16.26 0.90
C GLY A 18 -13.96 -16.18 2.05
N GLY A 19 -13.02 -15.23 1.98
CA GLY A 19 -11.93 -15.04 2.93
C GLY A 19 -10.82 -14.17 2.35
N PHE A 20 -9.94 -13.63 3.20
CA PHE A 20 -8.78 -12.84 2.77
C PHE A 20 -7.52 -13.42 3.42
N ASP A 21 -6.89 -14.36 2.73
CA ASP A 21 -5.76 -15.13 3.22
C ASP A 21 -4.63 -15.14 2.18
N ALA A 22 -3.40 -14.89 2.64
CA ALA A 22 -2.25 -14.75 1.77
C ALA A 22 -1.84 -16.09 1.13
N HIS A 23 -1.91 -17.19 1.89
CA HIS A 23 -1.60 -18.54 1.40
C HIS A 23 -2.53 -18.92 0.26
N ARG A 24 -3.85 -18.77 0.47
CA ARG A 24 -4.85 -19.03 -0.56
C ARG A 24 -4.61 -18.19 -1.81
N ILE A 25 -4.35 -16.90 -1.69
CA ILE A 25 -4.12 -16.04 -2.87
C ILE A 25 -2.82 -16.45 -3.59
N ALA A 26 -1.77 -16.83 -2.85
CA ALA A 26 -0.49 -17.24 -3.41
C ALA A 26 -0.59 -18.53 -4.25
N GLU A 27 -1.45 -19.47 -3.85
CA GLU A 27 -1.58 -20.81 -4.45
C GLU A 27 -2.65 -20.92 -5.55
N VAL A 28 -3.64 -20.01 -5.58
CA VAL A 28 -4.69 -20.05 -6.62
C VAL A 28 -4.06 -19.95 -8.01
N ASP A 29 -4.53 -20.77 -8.95
CA ASP A 29 -4.13 -20.71 -10.36
C ASP A 29 -4.16 -19.25 -10.89
N PRO A 30 -3.07 -18.73 -11.49
CA PRO A 30 -2.96 -17.32 -11.87
C PRO A 30 -4.07 -16.81 -12.78
N ASP A 31 -4.54 -17.64 -13.72
CA ASP A 31 -5.60 -17.26 -14.66
C ASP A 31 -6.95 -17.23 -13.96
N LYS A 32 -7.22 -18.20 -13.07
CA LYS A 32 -8.42 -18.15 -12.19
C LYS A 32 -8.39 -16.92 -11.28
N PHE A 33 -7.26 -16.59 -10.66
CA PHE A 33 -7.16 -15.42 -9.80
C PHE A 33 -7.34 -14.11 -10.58
N ALA A 34 -6.80 -14.04 -11.80
CA ALA A 34 -7.02 -12.92 -12.71
C ALA A 34 -8.50 -12.75 -13.06
N ALA A 35 -9.23 -13.84 -13.30
CA ALA A 35 -10.68 -13.82 -13.53
C ALA A 35 -11.45 -13.29 -12.31
N VAL A 36 -11.11 -13.73 -11.09
CA VAL A 36 -11.70 -13.20 -9.85
C VAL A 36 -11.47 -11.68 -9.72
N CYS A 37 -10.27 -11.20 -10.04
CA CYS A 37 -9.97 -9.76 -10.02
C CYS A 37 -10.73 -8.96 -11.10
N ALA A 38 -11.07 -9.61 -12.21
CA ALA A 38 -11.76 -9.03 -13.35
C ALA A 38 -13.29 -8.99 -13.22
N GLU A 39 -13.87 -9.78 -12.30
CA GLU A 39 -15.31 -9.82 -12.06
C GLU A 39 -15.87 -8.40 -11.83
N PRO A 40 -16.92 -7.98 -12.57
CA PRO A 40 -17.51 -6.65 -12.43
C PRO A 40 -18.18 -6.40 -11.07
N PRO A 41 -17.96 -5.24 -10.43
CA PRO A 41 -16.99 -4.22 -10.79
C PRO A 41 -15.55 -4.69 -10.54
N ALA A 42 -14.68 -4.57 -11.55
CA ALA A 42 -13.31 -5.06 -11.45
C ALA A 42 -12.51 -4.34 -10.35
N VAL A 43 -11.66 -5.10 -9.65
CA VAL A 43 -10.79 -4.63 -8.55
C VAL A 43 -9.93 -3.44 -9.00
N HIS A 44 -9.47 -3.48 -10.24
CA HIS A 44 -8.74 -2.39 -10.87
C HIS A 44 -9.18 -2.23 -12.33
N ARG A 45 -8.92 -1.06 -12.93
CA ARG A 45 -9.11 -0.84 -14.38
C ARG A 45 -8.17 -1.68 -15.27
N PHE A 46 -7.20 -2.36 -14.66
CA PHE A 46 -6.23 -3.26 -15.30
C PHE A 46 -6.20 -4.57 -14.49
N PRO A 47 -7.28 -5.37 -14.52
CA PRO A 47 -7.47 -6.46 -13.56
C PRO A 47 -6.37 -7.52 -13.64
N GLY A 48 -5.99 -7.97 -14.84
CA GLY A 48 -4.93 -8.99 -14.99
C GLY A 48 -3.56 -8.55 -14.47
N SER A 49 -3.14 -7.31 -14.76
CA SER A 49 -1.87 -6.78 -14.22
C SER A 49 -1.91 -6.61 -12.70
N MET A 50 -3.07 -6.18 -12.17
CA MET A 50 -3.24 -6.04 -10.73
C MET A 50 -3.27 -7.39 -10.02
N ALA A 51 -3.92 -8.40 -10.60
CA ALA A 51 -3.95 -9.76 -10.08
C ALA A 51 -2.54 -10.32 -9.91
N LYS A 52 -1.70 -10.23 -10.95
CA LYS A 52 -0.29 -10.65 -10.88
C LYS A 52 0.48 -9.96 -9.76
N ARG A 53 0.26 -8.65 -9.56
CA ARG A 53 0.93 -7.88 -8.49
C ARG A 53 0.46 -8.28 -7.10
N ILE A 54 -0.84 -8.50 -6.92
CA ILE A 54 -1.41 -8.94 -5.64
C ILE A 54 -0.90 -10.33 -5.30
N GLN A 55 -0.95 -11.26 -6.26
CA GLN A 55 -0.49 -12.62 -6.06
C GLN A 55 1.01 -12.69 -5.75
N ALA A 56 1.85 -11.94 -6.48
CA ALA A 56 3.28 -11.85 -6.18
C ALA A 56 3.55 -11.28 -4.78
N LEU A 57 2.76 -10.31 -4.33
CA LEU A 57 2.87 -9.77 -2.97
C LEU A 57 2.51 -10.85 -1.92
N CYS A 58 1.42 -11.60 -2.13
CA CYS A 58 1.02 -12.70 -1.26
C CYS A 58 2.07 -13.81 -1.22
N GLN A 59 2.64 -14.20 -2.37
CA GLN A 59 3.73 -15.18 -2.45
C GLN A 59 4.95 -14.74 -1.64
N HIS A 60 5.38 -13.48 -1.77
CA HIS A 60 6.48 -12.93 -0.97
C HIS A 60 6.17 -12.94 0.54
N LEU A 61 4.92 -12.64 0.92
CA LEU A 61 4.50 -12.72 2.33
C LEU A 61 4.53 -14.17 2.85
N VAL A 62 4.08 -15.14 2.06
CA VAL A 62 4.14 -16.57 2.42
C VAL A 62 5.59 -17.02 2.58
N GLU A 63 6.45 -16.73 1.61
CA GLU A 63 7.84 -17.18 1.57
C GLU A 63 8.68 -16.63 2.73
N HIS A 64 8.51 -15.35 3.09
CA HIS A 64 9.40 -14.69 4.04
C HIS A 64 8.75 -14.37 5.39
N TYR A 65 7.43 -14.41 5.48
CA TYR A 65 6.67 -13.97 6.66
C TYR A 65 5.49 -14.89 6.99
N ASP A 66 5.46 -16.13 6.47
CA ASP A 66 4.40 -17.11 6.75
C ASP A 66 2.97 -16.60 6.43
N GLY A 67 2.87 -15.69 5.45
CA GLY A 67 1.61 -15.05 5.06
C GLY A 67 1.14 -13.95 6.02
N ARG A 68 1.92 -13.66 7.08
CA ARG A 68 1.59 -12.72 8.15
C ARG A 68 2.22 -11.35 7.90
N ALA A 69 1.44 -10.45 7.30
CA ALA A 69 1.91 -9.11 6.94
C ALA A 69 2.41 -8.29 8.13
N GLU A 70 1.87 -8.50 9.33
CA GLU A 70 2.28 -7.79 10.54
C GLU A 70 3.76 -8.03 10.91
N LEU A 71 4.35 -9.14 10.50
CA LEU A 71 5.76 -9.45 10.76
C LEU A 71 6.72 -8.52 10.00
N LEU A 72 6.25 -7.78 8.99
CA LEU A 72 7.04 -6.74 8.33
C LEU A 72 7.46 -5.62 9.29
N TRP A 73 6.63 -5.34 10.31
CA TRP A 73 6.81 -4.21 11.22
C TRP A 73 6.62 -4.56 12.70
N ALA A 74 6.51 -5.85 13.04
CA ALA A 74 6.35 -6.31 14.42
C ALA A 74 7.58 -6.04 15.29
N ASP A 75 8.77 -5.96 14.67
CA ASP A 75 10.04 -5.72 15.34
C ASP A 75 10.97 -4.80 14.52
N GLY A 76 12.11 -4.46 15.14
CA GLY A 76 13.17 -3.71 14.52
C GLY A 76 12.97 -2.20 14.53
N SER A 77 13.96 -1.50 13.99
CA SER A 77 13.98 -0.06 13.78
C SER A 77 13.19 0.36 12.55
N GLY A 78 12.84 1.65 12.46
CA GLY A 78 12.20 2.22 11.28
C GLY A 78 13.00 2.02 9.98
N LYS A 79 14.34 1.93 10.06
CA LYS A 79 15.20 1.61 8.91
C LYS A 79 15.02 0.16 8.46
N GLU A 80 14.91 -0.78 9.39
CA GLU A 80 14.69 -2.20 9.09
C GLU A 80 13.29 -2.44 8.54
N VAL A 81 12.26 -1.84 9.14
CA VAL A 81 10.90 -1.87 8.60
C VAL A 81 10.86 -1.27 7.19
N LEU A 82 11.51 -0.12 6.96
CA LEU A 82 11.60 0.46 5.62
C LEU A 82 12.29 -0.49 4.63
N LYS A 83 13.38 -1.14 5.04
CA LYS A 83 14.10 -2.11 4.21
C LYS A 83 13.19 -3.26 3.79
N ARG A 84 12.42 -3.82 4.73
CA ARG A 84 11.45 -4.89 4.46
C ARG A 84 10.34 -4.42 3.52
N LEU A 85 9.77 -3.23 3.77
CA LEU A 85 8.75 -2.64 2.89
C LEU A 85 9.26 -2.40 1.46
N LYS A 86 10.54 -2.02 1.28
CA LYS A 86 11.17 -1.85 -0.04
C LYS A 86 11.43 -3.18 -0.77
N ALA A 87 11.49 -4.30 -0.04
CA ALA A 87 11.66 -5.62 -0.64
C ALA A 87 10.35 -6.19 -1.21
N LEU A 88 9.19 -5.63 -0.84
CA LEU A 88 7.91 -6.10 -1.32
C LEU A 88 7.75 -5.88 -2.84
N PRO A 89 7.24 -6.89 -3.59
CA PRO A 89 6.94 -6.75 -5.00
C PRO A 89 6.07 -5.52 -5.30
N GLY A 90 6.57 -4.64 -6.18
CA GLY A 90 5.87 -3.41 -6.57
C GLY A 90 5.96 -2.25 -5.58
N PHE A 91 6.80 -2.34 -4.53
CA PHE A 91 7.10 -1.23 -3.61
C PHE A 91 8.43 -0.56 -3.97
N GLY A 92 8.35 0.62 -4.60
CA GLY A 92 9.49 1.53 -4.72
C GLY A 92 9.72 2.35 -3.45
N ASP A 93 10.86 3.05 -3.37
CA ASP A 93 11.29 3.84 -2.20
C ASP A 93 10.19 4.78 -1.68
N GLN A 94 9.59 5.58 -2.58
CA GLN A 94 8.52 6.51 -2.21
C GLN A 94 7.32 5.80 -1.56
N LYS A 95 6.89 4.67 -2.14
CA LYS A 95 5.73 3.92 -1.61
C LYS A 95 6.04 3.32 -0.25
N ALA A 96 7.24 2.77 -0.08
CA ALA A 96 7.68 2.20 1.18
C ALA A 96 7.76 3.25 2.29
N ARG A 97 8.27 4.45 2.00
CA ARG A 97 8.29 5.57 2.97
C ARG A 97 6.90 6.07 3.34
N ILE A 98 6.00 6.18 2.36
CA ILE A 98 4.60 6.54 2.62
C ILE A 98 3.91 5.47 3.48
N PHE A 99 4.18 4.19 3.23
CA PHE A 99 3.61 3.10 4.02
C PHE A 99 4.15 3.11 5.46
N LEU A 100 5.46 3.32 5.65
CA LEU A 100 6.03 3.49 6.99
C LEU A 100 5.42 4.69 7.72
N ALA A 101 5.20 5.81 7.03
CA ALA A 101 4.53 6.96 7.61
C ALA A 101 3.08 6.65 8.00
N LEU A 102 2.35 5.89 7.18
CA LEU A 102 0.98 5.47 7.48
C LEU A 102 0.93 4.62 8.76
N LEU A 103 1.85 3.65 8.89
CA LEU A 103 2.01 2.82 10.07
C LEU A 103 2.22 3.67 11.34
N GLY A 104 3.17 4.60 11.30
CA GLY A 104 3.50 5.45 12.45
C GLY A 104 2.44 6.49 12.81
N LYS A 105 1.82 7.11 11.81
CA LYS A 105 0.85 8.21 11.99
C LYS A 105 -0.55 7.72 12.38
N GLN A 106 -1.02 6.63 11.77
CA GLN A 106 -2.42 6.22 11.89
C GLN A 106 -2.62 4.90 12.63
N TRP A 107 -1.61 4.03 12.66
CA TRP A 107 -1.72 2.68 13.25
C TRP A 107 -0.95 2.50 14.55
N GLY A 108 -0.27 3.55 15.05
CA GLY A 108 0.50 3.50 16.29
C GLY A 108 1.76 2.63 16.21
N VAL A 109 2.14 2.14 15.03
CA VAL A 109 3.34 1.34 14.81
C VAL A 109 4.54 2.27 14.67
N GLN A 110 5.23 2.51 15.78
CA GLN A 110 6.26 3.55 15.90
C GLN A 110 7.64 2.99 16.26
N PRO A 111 8.27 2.17 15.40
CA PRO A 111 9.60 1.65 15.66
C PRO A 111 10.64 2.78 15.72
N GLU A 112 11.73 2.58 16.46
CA GLU A 112 12.74 3.63 16.67
C GLU A 112 13.24 4.22 15.33
N GLY A 113 13.26 5.54 15.22
CA GLY A 113 13.74 6.24 14.03
C GLY A 113 12.81 6.18 12.80
N TRP A 114 11.53 5.82 12.96
CA TRP A 114 10.61 5.68 11.82
C TRP A 114 10.34 6.98 11.08
N ARG A 115 10.36 8.14 11.75
CA ARG A 115 10.10 9.44 11.09
C ARG A 115 11.24 9.80 10.15
N GLU A 116 12.47 9.64 10.62
CA GLU A 116 13.70 9.85 9.87
C GLU A 116 13.75 8.89 8.67
N ALA A 117 13.41 7.62 8.89
CA ALA A 117 13.33 6.63 7.82
C ALA A 117 12.24 6.97 6.78
N ALA A 118 11.07 7.44 7.21
CA ALA A 118 9.99 7.88 6.32
C ALA A 118 10.31 9.20 5.58
N GLY A 119 11.34 9.94 6.02
CA GLY A 119 11.74 11.21 5.41
C GLY A 119 10.66 12.27 5.52
N ALA A 120 10.42 13.05 4.45
CA ALA A 120 9.40 14.10 4.43
C ALA A 120 7.99 13.59 4.82
N TYR A 121 7.68 12.33 4.52
CA TYR A 121 6.39 11.73 4.89
C TYR A 121 6.25 11.46 6.39
N GLY A 122 7.36 11.38 7.13
CA GLY A 122 7.38 11.17 8.58
C GLY A 122 7.18 12.45 9.39
N GLN A 123 7.29 13.63 8.78
CA GLN A 123 7.15 14.90 9.47
C GLN A 123 5.73 15.10 10.03
N PRO A 124 5.59 15.74 11.21
CA PRO A 124 4.29 16.12 11.73
C PRO A 124 3.63 17.16 10.82
N GLU A 125 2.30 17.25 10.86
CA GLU A 125 1.51 18.33 10.24
C GLU A 125 1.65 18.49 8.70
N VAL A 126 2.24 17.52 8.00
CA VAL A 126 2.27 17.51 6.53
C VAL A 126 0.98 16.93 5.94
N ARG A 127 0.66 17.33 4.70
CA ARG A 127 -0.50 16.88 3.91
C ARG A 127 -0.08 16.43 2.50
N MET A 128 0.79 15.42 2.44
CA MET A 128 1.47 15.05 1.19
C MET A 128 1.02 13.69 0.64
N SER A 129 0.50 12.82 1.50
CA SER A 129 0.29 11.41 1.17
C SER A 129 -0.93 10.80 1.85
N ILE A 130 -1.19 9.53 1.55
CA ILE A 130 -2.27 8.78 2.21
C ILE A 130 -2.02 8.61 3.72
N ALA A 131 -0.77 8.66 4.17
CA ALA A 131 -0.44 8.66 5.60
C ALA A 131 -1.04 9.86 6.35
N ASP A 132 -1.44 10.91 5.63
CA ASP A 132 -1.94 12.16 6.18
C ASP A 132 -3.46 12.32 6.05
N VAL A 133 -4.15 11.34 5.44
CA VAL A 133 -5.61 11.38 5.23
C VAL A 133 -6.29 10.64 6.38
N VAL A 134 -6.99 11.38 7.24
CA VAL A 134 -7.77 10.84 8.38
C VAL A 134 -9.25 11.18 8.31
N ASP A 135 -9.63 12.14 7.46
CA ASP A 135 -11.00 12.61 7.26
C ASP A 135 -11.18 13.22 5.85
N ARG A 136 -12.35 13.81 5.60
CA ARG A 136 -12.66 14.46 4.32
C ARG A 136 -11.83 15.73 4.07
N GLN A 137 -11.51 16.48 5.12
CA GLN A 137 -10.76 17.73 4.99
C GLN A 137 -9.32 17.43 4.57
N THR A 138 -8.65 16.56 5.32
CA THR A 138 -7.28 16.12 5.04
C THR A 138 -7.16 15.41 3.68
N LEU A 139 -8.19 14.70 3.23
CA LEU A 139 -8.25 14.17 1.87
C LEU A 139 -8.19 15.27 0.80
N GLN A 140 -8.93 16.37 0.99
CA GLN A 140 -8.91 17.50 0.06
C GLN A 140 -7.56 18.22 0.07
N GLU A 141 -6.98 18.45 1.25
CA GLU A 141 -5.66 19.06 1.41
C GLU A 141 -4.58 18.25 0.68
N VAL A 142 -4.56 16.91 0.84
CA VAL A 142 -3.61 16.03 0.14
C VAL A 142 -3.81 16.05 -1.38
N ARG A 143 -5.06 16.16 -1.86
CA ARG A 143 -5.36 16.28 -3.29
C ARG A 143 -4.84 17.58 -3.87
N GLU A 144 -5.06 18.69 -3.16
CA GLU A 144 -4.60 20.01 -3.57
C GLU A 144 -3.07 20.07 -3.58
N TRP A 145 -2.41 19.56 -2.55
CA TRP A 145 -0.94 19.44 -2.52
C TRP A 145 -0.40 18.66 -3.73
N LYS A 146 -0.98 17.49 -4.03
CA LYS A 146 -0.55 16.68 -5.20
C LYS A 146 -0.77 17.41 -6.53
N LYS A 147 -1.83 18.20 -6.64
CA LYS A 147 -2.11 19.02 -7.83
C LYS A 147 -1.07 20.12 -7.98
N GLN A 148 -0.70 20.79 -6.90
CA GLN A 148 0.33 21.83 -6.87
C GLN A 148 1.71 21.28 -7.25
N GLN A 149 2.13 20.16 -6.66
CA GLN A 149 3.40 19.52 -7.01
C GLN A 149 3.46 19.10 -8.49
N LYS A 150 2.37 18.57 -9.03
CA LYS A 150 2.29 18.20 -10.45
C LYS A 150 2.36 19.43 -11.36
N ALA A 151 1.80 20.56 -10.94
CA ALA A 151 1.87 21.81 -11.67
C ALA A 151 3.28 22.42 -11.63
N ALA A 152 3.95 22.39 -10.47
CA ALA A 152 5.33 22.84 -10.31
C ALA A 152 6.29 22.04 -11.20
N ALA A 153 6.21 20.70 -11.16
CA ALA A 153 7.06 19.83 -11.98
C ALA A 153 6.86 20.00 -13.50
N LYS A 154 5.71 20.52 -13.94
CA LYS A 154 5.46 20.87 -15.35
C LYS A 154 6.02 22.22 -15.76
N LYS A 155 6.28 23.13 -14.81
CA LYS A 155 6.89 24.44 -15.08
C LYS A 155 8.41 24.38 -15.09
N GLU A 156 8.99 23.34 -14.50
CA GLU A 156 10.43 23.07 -14.45
C GLU A 156 10.93 22.23 -15.65
N GLN A 157 10.02 21.81 -16.54
CA GLN A 157 10.32 21.10 -17.80
C GLN A 157 10.12 22.03 -18.99
#